data_AF-A0A0C2K1V9-F1
#
_entry.id   AF-A0A0C2K1V9-F1
#
_cell.length_a   1.000
_cell.length_b   1.000
_cell.length_c   1.000
_cell.angle_alpha   90.00
_cell.angle_beta   90.00
_cell.angle_gamma   90.00
#
_symmetry.space_group_name_H-M   'P 1'
#
loop_
_entity.id
_entity.type
_entity.pdbx_description
1 polymer ?
#
loop_
_entity_poly.entity_id
_entity_poly.type
_entity_poly.pdbx_seq_one_letter_code
_entity_poly.pdbx_strand_id
1 'polypeptide(L)' 'MRSSDIIVPKAEESSTDVRSQKLVKAYLFERTQQEITEVELNRAKIVMLDQNGNMKRIPLLAEH' A
#
# COMPACT_ATOMS: atom_id res chain seq x y z
N MET A 1 -19.86 56.20 -0.95
CA MET A 1 -18.88 55.12 -0.66
C MET A 1 -19.08 54.03 -1.69
N ARG A 2 -18.04 53.64 -2.43
CA ARG A 2 -18.12 52.53 -3.40
C ARG A 2 -17.82 51.23 -2.65
N SER A 3 -18.82 50.39 -2.44
CA SER A 3 -18.62 49.02 -1.97
C SER A 3 -17.98 48.22 -3.11
N SER A 4 -16.81 47.65 -2.84
CA SER A 4 -16.17 46.69 -3.73
C SER A 4 -16.45 45.30 -3.17
N ASP A 5 -17.12 44.47 -3.95
CA ASP A 5 -17.42 43.11 -3.56
C ASP A 5 -16.29 42.19 -4.01
N ILE A 6 -15.84 41.34 -3.10
CA ILE A 6 -14.84 40.31 -3.39
C ILE A 6 -15.57 39.14 -4.05
N ILE A 7 -15.39 38.97 -5.36
CA ILE A 7 -15.87 37.81 -6.09
C ILE A 7 -14.85 36.68 -5.87
N VAL A 8 -15.13 35.81 -4.89
CA VAL A 8 -14.40 34.55 -4.77
C VAL A 8 -14.93 33.62 -5.86
N PRO A 9 -14.10 33.17 -6.81
CA PRO A 9 -14.52 32.16 -7.77
C PRO A 9 -14.99 30.95 -6.95
N LYS A 10 -16.26 30.59 -7.08
CA LYS A 10 -16.78 29.36 -6.49
C LYS A 10 -15.89 28.26 -7.02
N ALA A 11 -15.13 27.60 -6.13
CA ALA A 11 -14.33 26.45 -6.52
C ALA A 11 -15.28 25.54 -7.28
N GLU A 12 -15.03 25.35 -8.57
CA GLU A 12 -15.80 24.38 -9.32
C GLU A 12 -15.67 23.09 -8.55
N GLU A 13 -16.80 22.54 -8.12
CA GLU A 13 -16.85 21.21 -7.55
C GLU A 13 -16.31 20.33 -8.64
N SER A 14 -14.98 20.12 -8.64
CA SER A 14 -14.32 19.20 -9.54
C SER A 14 -15.02 17.91 -9.23
N SER A 15 -15.89 17.46 -10.15
CA SER A 15 -16.54 16.18 -10.08
C SER A 15 -15.39 15.21 -9.87
N THR A 16 -15.23 14.75 -8.62
CA THR A 16 -14.10 13.90 -8.27
C THR A 16 -14.37 12.64 -9.05
N ASP A 17 -13.70 12.54 -10.19
CA ASP A 17 -14.00 11.58 -11.23
C ASP A 17 -14.09 10.23 -10.53
N VAL A 18 -15.24 9.53 -10.64
CA VAL A 18 -15.50 8.28 -9.91
C VAL A 18 -14.34 7.30 -10.09
N ARG A 19 -13.64 7.40 -11.23
CA ARG A 19 -12.40 6.70 -11.53
C ARG A 19 -11.25 7.04 -10.59
N SER A 20 -11.02 8.31 -10.26
CA SER A 20 -10.01 8.76 -9.30
C SER A 20 -10.25 8.18 -7.89
N GLN A 21 -11.51 8.15 -7.43
CA GLN A 21 -11.86 7.56 -6.15
C GLN A 21 -11.62 6.05 -6.11
N LYS A 22 -11.89 5.34 -7.22
CA LYS A 22 -11.60 3.91 -7.35
C LYS A 22 -10.11 3.62 -7.25
N LEU A 23 -9.27 4.42 -7.92
CA LEU A 23 -7.82 4.25 -7.87
C LEU A 23 -7.26 4.50 -6.48
N VAL A 24 -7.74 5.53 -5.78
CA VAL A 24 -7.33 5.81 -4.38
C VAL A 24 -7.70 4.64 -3.47
N LYS A 25 -8.93 4.12 -3.59
CA LYS A 25 -9.37 2.96 -2.79
C LYS A 25 -8.52 1.71 -3.08
N ALA A 26 -8.25 1.43 -4.36
CA ALA A 26 -7.42 0.30 -4.75
C ALA A 26 -5.99 0.43 -4.20
N TYR A 27 -5.38 1.61 -4.30
CA TYR A 27 -4.06 1.87 -3.76
C TYR A 27 -4.00 1.66 -2.24
N LEU A 28 -4.94 2.22 -1.49
CA LEU A 28 -4.98 2.06 -0.03
C LEU A 28 -5.15 0.59 0.38
N PHE A 29 -5.98 -0.15 -0.36
CA PHE A 29 -6.18 -1.57 -0.14
C PHE A 29 -4.88 -2.36 -0.39
N GLU A 30 -4.27 -2.19 -1.57
CA GLU A 30 -3.03 -2.89 -1.92
C GLU A 30 -1.87 -2.55 -0.98
N ARG A 31 -1.73 -1.28 -0.58
CA ARG A 31 -0.72 -0.88 0.42
C ARG A 31 -0.88 -1.66 1.73
N THR A 32 -2.11 -1.84 2.18
CA THR A 32 -2.40 -2.57 3.41
C THR A 32 -2.11 -4.07 3.25
N GLN A 33 -2.44 -4.66 2.10
CA GLN A 33 -2.12 -6.06 1.79
C GLN A 33 -0.60 -6.29 1.70
N GLN A 34 0.13 -5.33 1.14
CA GLN A 34 1.58 -5.39 1.05
C GLN A 34 2.23 -5.35 2.44
N GLU A 35 1.81 -4.44 3.32
CA GLU A 35 2.31 -4.39 4.70
C GLU A 35 2.13 -5.73 5.43
N ILE A 36 0.94 -6.33 5.31
CA ILE A 36 0.67 -7.65 5.91
C ILE A 36 1.59 -8.72 5.31
N THR A 37 1.74 -8.73 3.99
CA THR A 37 2.57 -9.70 3.27
C THR A 37 4.04 -9.60 3.69
N GLU A 38 4.58 -8.38 3.82
CA GLU A 38 5.94 -8.16 4.27
C GLU A 38 6.17 -8.63 5.71
N VAL A 39 5.22 -8.39 6.61
CA VAL A 39 5.27 -8.89 7.99
C VAL A 39 5.27 -10.42 8.01
N GLU A 40 4.40 -11.06 7.24
CA GLU A 40 4.29 -12.52 7.21
C GLU A 40 5.50 -13.18 6.54
N LEU A 41 6.06 -12.59 5.49
CA LEU A 41 7.32 -13.06 4.89
C LEU A 41 8.50 -12.97 5.86
N ASN A 42 8.59 -11.89 6.65
CA ASN A 42 9.61 -11.74 7.68
C ASN A 42 9.47 -12.73 8.83
N ARG A 43 8.24 -13.15 9.17
CA ARG A 43 7.96 -14.14 10.20
C ARG A 43 8.15 -15.58 9.71
N ALA A 44 7.86 -15.83 8.44
CA ALA A 44 7.94 -17.15 7.85
C ALA A 44 9.37 -17.70 7.90
N LYS A 45 9.49 -18.99 8.26
CA LYS A 45 10.76 -19.72 8.29
C LYS A 45 10.58 -21.03 7.55
N ILE A 46 11.29 -21.18 6.44
CA ILE A 46 11.37 -22.47 5.75
C ILE A 46 12.60 -23.21 6.26
N VAL A 47 12.41 -24.45 6.67
CA VAL A 47 13.47 -25.34 7.14
C VAL A 47 13.38 -26.64 6.35
N MET A 48 14.51 -27.09 5.80
CA MET A 48 14.66 -28.38 5.13
C MET A 48 15.36 -29.36 6.06
N LEU A 49 14.86 -30.59 6.12
CA LEU A 49 15.54 -31.69 6.80
C LEU A 49 16.39 -32.45 5.79
N ASP A 50 17.68 -32.63 6.09
CA ASP A 50 18.54 -33.49 5.28
C ASP A 50 18.40 -34.97 5.65
N GLN A 51 19.07 -35.82 4.88
CA GLN A 51 19.05 -37.28 5.03
C GLN A 51 19.58 -37.77 6.39
N ASN A 52 20.36 -36.92 7.07
CA ASN A 52 20.96 -37.18 8.37
C ASN A 52 20.15 -36.55 9.53
N GLY A 53 19.00 -35.94 9.23
CA GLY A 53 18.13 -35.27 10.21
C GLY A 53 18.54 -33.85 10.58
N ASN A 54 19.52 -33.25 9.90
CA ASN A 54 19.92 -31.87 10.19
C ASN A 54 18.94 -30.87 9.57
N MET A 55 18.62 -29.84 10.35
CA MET A 55 17.80 -28.71 9.90
C MET A 55 18.65 -27.68 9.15
N LYS A 56 18.27 -27.37 7.91
CA LYS A 56 18.84 -26.28 7.10
C LYS A 56 17.79 -25.20 6.87
N ARG A 57 18.08 -23.98 7.32
CA ARG A 57 17.20 -22.83 7.10
C ARG A 57 17.36 -22.32 5.67
N ILE A 58 16.24 -22.14 4.97
CA ILE A 58 16.20 -21.54 3.64
C ILE A 58 15.77 -20.08 3.80
N PRO A 59 16.58 -19.10 3.34
CA PRO A 59 16.18 -17.70 3.35
C PRO A 59 15.08 -17.47 2.30
N LEU A 60 14.02 -16.77 2.71
CA LEU A 60 12.89 -16.40 1.84
C LEU A 60 13.16 -15.12 1.04
N LEU A 61 13.92 -14.20 1.63
CA LEU A 61 14.35 -12.97 0.99
C LEU A 61 15.80 -13.16 0.54
N ALA A 62 16.08 -12.90 -0.73
CA ALA A 62 17.45 -12.66 -1.15
C ALA A 62 17.87 -11.32 -0.54
N GLU A 63 18.90 -11.33 0.31
CA GLU A 63 19.56 -10.08 0.69
C GLU A 63 20.07 -9.44 -0.61
N HIS A 64 19.53 -8.26 -0.93
CA HIS A 64 20.00 -7.40 -2.03
C HIS A 64 20.94 -6.33 -1.45
#